data_AF-A0A9P1BNR4-F1
#
_entry.id   AF-A0A9P1BNR4-F1
#
_cell.length_a   1.000
_cell.length_b   1.000
_cell.length_c   1.000
_cell.angle_alpha   90.00
_cell.angle_beta   90.00
_cell.angle_gamma   90.00
#
_symmetry.space_group_name_H-M   'P 1'
#
loop_
_entity.id
_entity.type
_entity.pdbx_description
1 polymer ?
#
loop_
_entity_poly.entity_id
_entity_poly.type
_entity_poly.pdbx_seq_one_letter_code
_entity_poly.pdbx_strand_id
1 'polypeptide(L)'
;MSTQTLIFVDVDGVLNVGLSQGETNTLMLSLRNMALARRVQLDGRASKASKDAAESLFNLAAAPLSGEAGTLQKYMCPDHGISDLLVERLAKLLLAAGPSAHVVLSSSWRHERHAAKRDLLERKISKCIGQSFSFHGVTDTGRKEHTGGDRLELLGDYLEEYSQRIPRDQHLRILVLDDFFLCPMGWTVGEKLVQTQEEMNDYIKSRAKNPPFVQVKIVYTYDEWTMRLGKLHASIGLQMSMYVDAMNFLQDKEAQPELQVPETRSALLLKSTEVLPIQTRPKGFSPCQSVILAL
;
A
#
# COMPACT_ATOMS: atom_id res chain seq x y z
N MET A 1 11.33 14.04 -22.24
CA MET A 1 11.97 12.96 -21.46
C MET A 1 10.98 11.82 -21.34
N SER A 2 11.38 10.58 -21.56
CA SER A 2 10.50 9.42 -21.31
C SER A 2 10.39 9.18 -19.81
N THR A 3 9.18 8.86 -19.33
CA THR A 3 8.94 8.44 -17.95
C THR A 3 8.76 6.93 -17.93
N GLN A 4 9.46 6.23 -17.03
CA GLN A 4 9.21 4.83 -16.73
C GLN A 4 8.23 4.74 -15.55
N THR A 5 7.29 3.80 -15.60
CA THR A 5 6.39 3.55 -14.47
C THR A 5 6.71 2.19 -13.87
N LEU A 6 6.88 2.11 -12.55
CA LEU A 6 6.96 0.88 -11.78
C LEU A 6 5.72 0.78 -10.89
N ILE A 7 5.02 -0.35 -10.96
CA ILE A 7 3.80 -0.57 -10.17
C ILE A 7 3.98 -1.81 -9.30
N PHE A 8 3.85 -1.67 -7.99
CA PHE A 8 3.76 -2.79 -7.06
C PHE A 8 2.31 -3.06 -6.70
N VAL A 9 1.90 -4.33 -6.74
CA VAL A 9 0.52 -4.74 -6.49
C VAL A 9 0.47 -5.83 -5.43
N ASP A 10 -0.15 -5.52 -4.29
CA ASP A 10 -0.56 -6.49 -3.30
C ASP A 10 -1.99 -7.00 -3.60
N VAL A 11 -2.11 -8.14 -4.26
CA VAL A 11 -3.41 -8.72 -4.64
C VAL A 11 -4.35 -8.89 -3.44
N ASP A 12 -3.81 -9.30 -2.29
CA ASP A 12 -4.63 -9.59 -1.12
C ASP A 12 -5.23 -8.31 -0.52
N GLY A 13 -4.47 -7.23 -0.41
CA GLY A 13 -4.92 -5.92 0.06
C GLY A 13 -5.67 -5.07 -0.95
N VAL A 14 -5.51 -5.32 -2.25
CA VAL A 14 -5.99 -4.42 -3.31
C VAL A 14 -7.21 -4.98 -4.04
N LEU A 15 -7.25 -6.29 -4.28
CA LEU A 15 -8.24 -6.95 -5.12
C LEU A 15 -9.26 -7.78 -4.33
N ASN A 16 -9.16 -7.78 -3.01
CA ASN A 16 -10.19 -8.30 -2.13
C ASN A 16 -10.44 -7.35 -0.95
N VAL A 17 -11.38 -7.73 -0.11
CA VAL A 17 -11.75 -7.02 1.11
C VAL A 17 -11.70 -8.04 2.23
N GLY A 18 -11.11 -7.69 3.36
CA GLY A 18 -10.93 -8.61 4.47
C GLY A 18 -10.73 -7.89 5.79
N LEU A 19 -11.01 -8.59 6.89
CA LEU A 19 -10.78 -8.09 8.24
C LEU A 19 -9.79 -8.99 8.98
N SER A 20 -8.93 -8.39 9.79
CA SER A 20 -8.07 -9.13 10.71
C SER A 20 -8.88 -9.67 11.89
N GLN A 21 -8.67 -10.94 12.23
CA GLN A 21 -9.20 -11.64 13.41
C GLN A 21 -8.04 -12.10 14.31
N GLY A 22 -7.10 -11.18 14.57
CA GLY A 22 -5.87 -11.44 15.31
C GLY A 22 -4.65 -11.55 14.39
N GLU A 23 -3.53 -12.03 14.93
CA GLU A 23 -2.23 -11.94 14.24
C GLU A 23 -2.13 -12.73 12.93
N THR A 24 -2.92 -13.80 12.77
CA THR A 24 -2.72 -14.76 11.65
C THR A 24 -3.97 -15.06 10.84
N ASN A 25 -5.14 -14.59 11.25
CA ASN A 25 -6.40 -14.94 10.63
C ASN A 25 -7.03 -13.72 9.94
N THR A 26 -7.21 -13.80 8.63
CA THR A 26 -7.98 -12.82 7.87
C THR A 26 -9.32 -13.41 7.47
N LEU A 27 -10.41 -12.76 7.86
CA LEU A 27 -11.75 -13.12 7.40
C LEU A 27 -12.10 -12.30 6.16
N MET A 28 -11.98 -12.94 5.00
CA MET A 28 -12.26 -12.34 3.69
C MET A 28 -13.76 -12.12 3.47
N LEU A 29 -14.13 -11.00 2.88
CA LEU A 29 -15.48 -10.69 2.42
C LEU A 29 -15.77 -11.42 1.11
N SER A 30 -16.30 -12.63 1.23
CA SER A 30 -16.64 -13.51 0.11
C SER A 30 -18.07 -14.02 0.18
N LEU A 31 -18.63 -14.46 -0.95
CA LEU A 31 -19.97 -15.08 -1.00
C LEU A 31 -20.07 -16.27 -0.03
N ARG A 32 -19.04 -17.11 0.02
CA ARG A 32 -18.97 -18.26 0.93
C ARG A 32 -18.98 -17.84 2.40
N ASN A 33 -18.14 -16.87 2.78
CA ASN A 33 -18.05 -16.43 4.17
C ASN A 33 -19.33 -15.71 4.61
N MET A 34 -19.97 -14.94 3.73
CA MET A 34 -21.27 -14.32 4.00
C MET A 34 -22.39 -15.36 4.18
N ALA A 35 -22.39 -16.42 3.37
CA ALA A 35 -23.34 -17.52 3.54
C ALA A 35 -23.13 -18.25 4.88
N LEU A 36 -21.87 -18.47 5.28
CA LEU A 36 -21.53 -19.05 6.57
C LEU A 36 -21.95 -18.14 7.74
N ALA A 37 -21.67 -16.85 7.66
CA ALA A 37 -22.06 -15.85 8.67
C ALA A 37 -23.59 -15.84 8.89
N ARG A 38 -24.38 -15.93 7.81
CA ARG A 38 -25.85 -16.06 7.90
C ARG A 38 -26.27 -17.33 8.64
N ARG A 39 -25.63 -18.48 8.36
CA ARG A 39 -25.93 -19.74 9.06
C ARG A 39 -25.61 -19.65 10.55
N VAL A 40 -24.48 -19.03 10.90
CA VAL A 40 -24.07 -18.81 12.30
C VAL A 40 -25.07 -17.91 13.02
N GLN A 41 -25.61 -16.89 12.37
CA GLN A 41 -26.63 -16.00 12.96
C GLN A 41 -27.95 -16.73 13.25
N LEU A 42 -28.30 -17.73 12.44
CA LEU A 42 -29.51 -18.53 12.62
C LEU A 42 -29.32 -19.70 13.59
N ASP A 43 -28.09 -20.16 13.82
CA ASP A 43 -27.79 -21.22 14.76
C ASP A 43 -27.62 -20.69 16.19
N GLY A 44 -28.67 -20.85 17.00
CA GLY A 44 -28.65 -20.48 18.42
C GLY A 44 -27.50 -21.12 19.21
N ARG A 45 -26.97 -22.26 18.75
CA ARG A 45 -25.89 -23.02 19.40
C ARG A 45 -24.49 -22.59 18.97
N ALA A 46 -24.34 -21.69 18.00
CA ALA A 46 -23.03 -21.24 17.56
C ALA A 46 -22.25 -20.57 18.72
N SER A 47 -20.94 -20.80 18.72
CA SER A 47 -20.03 -20.22 19.72
C SER A 47 -20.06 -18.69 19.68
N LYS A 48 -19.71 -18.05 20.81
CA LYS A 48 -19.57 -16.58 20.87
C LYS A 48 -18.60 -16.07 19.81
N ALA A 49 -17.42 -16.66 19.69
CA ALA A 49 -16.41 -16.28 18.70
C ALA A 49 -16.93 -16.36 17.26
N SER A 50 -17.71 -17.40 16.93
CA SER A 50 -18.33 -17.51 15.60
C SER A 50 -19.37 -16.41 15.36
N LYS A 51 -20.19 -16.09 16.37
CA LYS A 51 -21.19 -15.02 16.29
C LYS A 51 -20.52 -13.64 16.13
N ASP A 52 -19.47 -13.38 16.90
CA ASP A 52 -18.67 -12.15 16.80
C ASP A 52 -18.03 -12.02 15.41
N ALA A 53 -17.46 -13.11 14.86
CA ALA A 53 -16.90 -13.13 13.51
C ALA A 53 -17.96 -12.86 12.42
N ALA A 54 -19.16 -13.44 12.56
CA ALA A 54 -20.27 -13.20 11.65
C ALA A 54 -20.73 -11.74 11.72
N GLU A 55 -20.85 -11.17 12.92
CA GLU A 55 -21.19 -9.77 13.13
C GLU A 55 -20.15 -8.83 12.50
N SER A 56 -18.85 -9.06 12.72
CA SER A 56 -17.77 -8.30 12.08
C SER A 56 -17.86 -8.33 10.55
N LEU A 57 -18.21 -9.49 9.96
CA LEU A 57 -18.32 -9.61 8.51
C LEU A 57 -19.53 -8.87 7.94
N PHE A 58 -20.69 -8.91 8.62
CA PHE A 58 -21.86 -8.12 8.23
C PHE A 58 -21.59 -6.62 8.33
N ASN A 59 -20.93 -6.21 9.41
CA ASN A 59 -20.54 -4.83 9.62
C ASN A 59 -19.54 -4.35 8.55
N LEU A 60 -18.54 -5.17 8.20
CA LEU A 60 -17.62 -4.90 7.09
C LEU A 60 -18.39 -4.76 5.77
N ALA A 61 -19.28 -5.70 5.46
CA ALA A 61 -20.07 -5.66 4.22
C ALA A 61 -20.97 -4.41 4.13
N ALA A 62 -21.47 -3.91 5.27
CA ALA A 62 -22.33 -2.74 5.36
C ALA A 62 -21.56 -1.40 5.39
N ALA A 63 -20.23 -1.42 5.54
CA ALA A 63 -19.43 -0.21 5.58
C ALA A 63 -19.57 0.59 4.27
N PRO A 64 -19.79 1.92 4.33
CA PRO A 64 -20.00 2.75 3.16
C PRO A 64 -18.74 2.84 2.30
N LEU A 65 -18.91 2.99 0.99
CA LEU A 65 -17.81 3.23 0.06
C LEU A 65 -17.41 4.71 0.04
N SER A 66 -16.10 4.97 -0.09
CA SER A 66 -15.54 6.29 -0.32
C SER A 66 -15.45 6.60 -1.82
N GLY A 67 -16.06 7.71 -2.23
CA GLY A 67 -16.04 8.19 -3.62
C GLY A 67 -17.04 7.52 -4.57
N GLU A 68 -17.92 6.64 -4.08
CA GLU A 68 -19.01 6.07 -4.89
C GLU A 68 -20.21 5.62 -4.04
N ALA A 69 -21.35 5.34 -4.69
CA ALA A 69 -22.54 4.84 -4.01
C ALA A 69 -22.44 3.34 -3.68
N GLY A 70 -22.91 2.96 -2.50
CA GLY A 70 -23.03 1.58 -2.04
C GLY A 70 -22.19 1.28 -0.80
N THR A 71 -21.93 -0.01 -0.56
CA THR A 71 -21.15 -0.52 0.57
C THR A 71 -20.06 -1.47 0.09
N LEU A 72 -19.12 -1.85 0.97
CA LEU A 72 -18.06 -2.83 0.66
C LEU A 72 -18.58 -4.18 0.17
N GLN A 73 -19.86 -4.51 0.40
CA GLN A 73 -20.52 -5.67 -0.21
C GLN A 73 -20.36 -5.71 -1.74
N LYS A 74 -20.27 -4.54 -2.40
CA LYS A 74 -20.04 -4.43 -3.84
C LYS A 74 -18.73 -5.08 -4.29
N TYR A 75 -17.75 -5.17 -3.41
CA TYR A 75 -16.44 -5.78 -3.67
C TYR A 75 -16.36 -7.25 -3.23
N MET A 76 -17.46 -7.85 -2.81
CA MET A 76 -17.48 -9.27 -2.44
C MET A 76 -16.86 -10.12 -3.55
N CYS A 77 -15.90 -10.95 -3.16
CA CYS A 77 -15.30 -11.89 -4.09
C CYS A 77 -16.12 -13.20 -4.15
N PRO A 78 -16.18 -13.84 -5.33
CA PRO A 78 -16.56 -15.25 -5.45
C PRO A 78 -15.43 -16.17 -4.93
N ASP A 79 -15.58 -17.48 -5.10
CA ASP A 79 -14.72 -18.50 -4.46
C ASP A 79 -13.22 -18.43 -4.82
N HIS A 80 -12.85 -17.69 -5.88
CA HIS A 80 -11.45 -17.51 -6.28
C HIS A 80 -10.75 -16.34 -5.59
N GLY A 81 -11.43 -15.61 -4.70
CA GLY A 81 -10.79 -14.69 -3.75
C GLY A 81 -10.37 -13.32 -4.30
N ILE A 82 -10.83 -12.91 -5.48
CA ILE A 82 -10.64 -11.55 -6.03
C ILE A 82 -11.94 -11.01 -6.60
N SER A 83 -12.16 -9.71 -6.46
CA SER A 83 -13.33 -8.99 -6.97
C SER A 83 -13.15 -8.58 -8.43
N ASP A 84 -14.11 -8.93 -9.30
CA ASP A 84 -14.06 -8.54 -10.72
C ASP A 84 -14.03 -7.02 -10.91
N LEU A 85 -14.76 -6.27 -10.07
CA LEU A 85 -14.79 -4.81 -10.11
C LEU A 85 -13.43 -4.19 -9.76
N LEU A 86 -12.74 -4.74 -8.76
CA LEU A 86 -11.40 -4.27 -8.36
C LEU A 86 -10.34 -4.64 -9.41
N VAL A 87 -10.48 -5.82 -10.05
CA VAL A 87 -9.62 -6.21 -11.18
C VAL A 87 -9.80 -5.25 -12.37
N GLU A 88 -11.03 -4.84 -12.68
CA GLU A 88 -11.29 -3.87 -13.75
C GLU A 88 -10.61 -2.52 -13.45
N ARG A 89 -10.66 -2.05 -12.20
CA ARG A 89 -9.97 -0.82 -11.78
C ARG A 89 -8.45 -0.93 -11.93
N LEU A 90 -7.87 -2.04 -11.45
CA LEU A 90 -6.44 -2.28 -11.63
C LEU A 90 -6.08 -2.26 -13.12
N ALA A 91 -6.83 -2.98 -13.97
CA ALA A 91 -6.61 -3.00 -15.41
C ALA A 91 -6.63 -1.59 -16.04
N LYS A 92 -7.55 -0.71 -15.60
CA LYS A 92 -7.58 0.70 -16.04
C LYS A 92 -6.36 1.50 -15.57
N LEU A 93 -5.86 1.29 -14.36
CA LEU A 93 -4.60 1.89 -13.90
C LEU A 93 -3.41 1.41 -14.74
N LEU A 94 -3.36 0.12 -15.07
CA LEU A 94 -2.29 -0.43 -15.91
C LEU A 94 -2.29 0.19 -17.32
N LEU A 95 -3.47 0.39 -17.93
CA LEU A 95 -3.60 1.10 -19.20
C LEU A 95 -3.15 2.56 -19.09
N ALA A 96 -3.52 3.25 -18.02
CA ALA A 96 -3.14 4.65 -17.79
C ALA A 96 -1.64 4.84 -17.53
N ALA A 97 -0.97 3.84 -16.94
CA ALA A 97 0.47 3.83 -16.73
C ALA A 97 1.28 3.78 -18.04
N GLY A 98 0.64 3.36 -19.14
CA GLY A 98 1.21 3.33 -20.48
C GLY A 98 2.06 2.09 -20.77
N PRO A 99 2.59 1.97 -22.01
CA PRO A 99 3.30 0.79 -22.48
C PRO A 99 4.66 0.55 -21.80
N SER A 100 5.22 1.57 -21.14
CA SER A 100 6.49 1.48 -20.42
C SER A 100 6.33 1.07 -18.95
N ALA A 101 5.15 0.60 -18.55
CA ALA A 101 4.86 0.21 -17.18
C ALA A 101 5.43 -1.18 -16.85
N HIS A 102 6.24 -1.26 -15.79
CA HIS A 102 6.73 -2.51 -15.22
C HIS A 102 5.90 -2.85 -13.99
N VAL A 103 5.16 -3.97 -14.04
CA VAL A 103 4.21 -4.36 -12.99
C VAL A 103 4.76 -5.54 -12.20
N VAL A 104 4.87 -5.38 -10.90
CA VAL A 104 5.48 -6.33 -9.96
C VAL A 104 4.44 -6.82 -8.97
N LEU A 105 4.39 -8.14 -8.80
CA LEU A 105 3.56 -8.75 -7.77
C LEU A 105 4.29 -8.73 -6.42
N SER A 106 3.73 -8.02 -5.44
CA SER A 106 4.28 -7.93 -4.08
C SER A 106 3.53 -8.77 -3.05
N SER A 107 2.36 -9.31 -3.37
CA SER A 107 1.56 -10.10 -2.41
C SER A 107 2.07 -11.51 -2.14
N SER A 108 1.37 -12.22 -1.25
CA SER A 108 1.58 -13.65 -1.01
C SER A 108 1.46 -14.49 -2.29
N TRP A 109 0.77 -14.00 -3.33
CA TRP A 109 0.60 -14.71 -4.60
C TRP A 109 1.87 -14.80 -5.43
N ARG A 110 2.96 -14.13 -5.02
CA ARG A 110 4.28 -14.30 -5.64
C ARG A 110 4.86 -15.71 -5.49
N HIS A 111 4.47 -16.45 -4.46
CA HIS A 111 4.97 -17.80 -4.23
C HIS A 111 4.38 -18.82 -5.21
N GLU A 112 5.18 -19.82 -5.60
CA GLU A 112 4.82 -20.83 -6.60
C GLU A 112 3.54 -21.61 -6.28
N ARG A 113 3.26 -21.84 -4.99
CA ARG A 113 2.01 -22.48 -4.54
C ARG A 113 0.73 -21.72 -4.95
N HIS A 114 0.86 -20.46 -5.38
CA HIS A 114 -0.22 -19.61 -5.86
C HIS A 114 -0.18 -19.36 -7.37
N ALA A 115 0.66 -20.08 -8.13
CA ALA A 115 0.77 -19.93 -9.59
C ALA A 115 -0.59 -19.99 -10.30
N ALA A 116 -1.43 -20.98 -9.96
CA ALA A 116 -2.77 -21.09 -10.57
C ALA A 116 -3.68 -19.87 -10.30
N LYS A 117 -3.54 -19.22 -9.14
CA LYS A 117 -4.26 -17.98 -8.81
C LYS A 117 -3.70 -16.80 -9.60
N ARG A 118 -2.36 -16.68 -9.68
CA ARG A 118 -1.68 -15.68 -10.50
C ARG A 118 -2.10 -15.78 -11.97
N ASP A 119 -2.09 -16.98 -12.55
CA ASP A 119 -2.51 -17.20 -13.94
C ASP A 119 -3.98 -16.80 -14.17
N LEU A 120 -4.86 -17.07 -13.20
CA LEU A 120 -6.26 -16.65 -13.27
C LEU A 120 -6.37 -15.11 -13.27
N LEU A 121 -5.64 -14.43 -12.40
CA LEU A 121 -5.61 -12.97 -12.35
C LEU A 121 -5.07 -12.38 -13.65
N GLU A 122 -3.97 -12.90 -14.17
CA GLU A 122 -3.38 -12.44 -15.43
C GLU A 122 -4.34 -12.60 -16.61
N ARG A 123 -5.09 -13.72 -16.69
CA ARG A 123 -6.15 -13.89 -17.70
C ARG A 123 -7.28 -12.88 -17.55
N LYS A 124 -7.70 -12.58 -16.31
CA LYS A 124 -8.75 -11.59 -16.07
C LYS A 124 -8.30 -10.18 -16.45
N ILE A 125 -7.09 -9.79 -16.04
CA ILE A 125 -6.49 -8.51 -16.44
C ILE A 125 -6.38 -8.45 -17.97
N SER A 126 -5.85 -9.50 -18.61
CA SER A 126 -5.74 -9.60 -20.08
C SER A 126 -7.08 -9.35 -20.77
N LYS A 127 -8.14 -9.97 -20.27
CA LYS A 127 -9.51 -9.77 -20.76
C LYS A 127 -9.97 -8.32 -20.62
N CYS A 128 -9.70 -7.68 -19.47
CA CYS A 128 -10.08 -6.29 -19.23
C CYS A 128 -9.31 -5.30 -20.10
N ILE A 129 -8.01 -5.53 -20.37
CA ILE A 129 -7.19 -4.64 -21.18
C ILE A 129 -7.25 -4.93 -22.68
N GLY A 130 -7.81 -6.08 -23.10
CA GLY A 130 -7.94 -6.48 -24.50
C GLY A 130 -6.66 -7.00 -25.16
N GLN A 131 -5.62 -7.31 -24.37
CA GLN A 131 -4.33 -7.84 -24.84
C GLN A 131 -3.74 -8.79 -23.78
N SER A 132 -2.72 -9.57 -24.14
CA SER A 132 -2.04 -10.43 -23.17
C SER A 132 -1.36 -9.62 -22.07
N PHE A 133 -1.55 -10.03 -20.83
CA PHE A 133 -0.90 -9.47 -19.65
C PHE A 133 -0.18 -10.56 -18.87
N SER A 134 1.02 -10.24 -18.39
CA SER A 134 1.77 -11.00 -17.40
C SER A 134 2.47 -10.04 -16.45
N PHE A 135 2.63 -10.41 -15.19
CA PHE A 135 3.51 -9.66 -14.28
C PHE A 135 4.94 -9.68 -14.83
N HIS A 136 5.62 -8.55 -14.74
CA HIS A 136 6.99 -8.40 -15.23
C HIS A 136 8.03 -8.90 -14.21
N GLY A 137 7.60 -9.08 -12.96
CA GLY A 137 8.43 -9.58 -11.89
C GLY A 137 7.60 -9.87 -10.65
N VAL A 138 8.27 -10.47 -9.68
CA VAL A 138 7.77 -10.67 -8.33
C VAL A 138 8.84 -10.20 -7.35
N THR A 139 8.43 -9.73 -6.18
CA THR A 139 9.38 -9.45 -5.07
C THR A 139 9.99 -10.75 -4.54
N ASP A 140 11.07 -10.66 -3.76
CA ASP A 140 11.76 -11.84 -3.22
C ASP A 140 10.78 -12.78 -2.46
N THR A 141 10.92 -14.06 -2.77
CA THR A 141 10.08 -15.15 -2.23
C THR A 141 10.76 -15.87 -1.06
N GLY A 142 12.09 -15.69 -0.88
CA GLY A 142 12.85 -16.29 0.21
C GLY A 142 12.73 -15.53 1.53
N ARG A 143 12.46 -14.23 1.45
CA ARG A 143 12.28 -13.37 2.62
C ARG A 143 10.93 -13.60 3.33
N LYS A 144 10.99 -13.79 4.64
CA LYS A 144 9.80 -13.78 5.51
C LYS A 144 9.46 -12.35 5.89
N GLU A 145 8.16 -12.06 5.91
CA GLU A 145 7.61 -10.76 6.27
C GLU A 145 6.69 -10.98 7.47
N HIS A 146 6.84 -10.17 8.51
CA HIS A 146 6.05 -10.26 9.74
C HIS A 146 5.30 -8.97 10.02
N THR A 147 5.90 -7.86 9.61
CA THR A 147 5.36 -6.53 9.72
C THR A 147 5.23 -5.96 8.33
N GLY A 148 4.41 -4.94 8.19
CA GLY A 148 4.47 -4.21 6.94
C GLY A 148 5.84 -3.51 6.74
N GLY A 149 6.62 -3.25 7.80
CA GLY A 149 7.96 -2.65 7.65
C GLY A 149 8.89 -3.55 6.84
N ASP A 150 8.77 -4.87 7.06
CA ASP A 150 9.43 -5.89 6.24
C ASP A 150 8.98 -5.82 4.77
N ARG A 151 7.67 -5.61 4.53
CA ARG A 151 7.12 -5.40 3.18
C ARG A 151 7.69 -4.14 2.54
N LEU A 152 7.74 -3.02 3.26
CA LEU A 152 8.29 -1.77 2.73
C LEU A 152 9.77 -1.93 2.35
N GLU A 153 10.56 -2.61 3.18
CA GLU A 153 11.95 -2.92 2.88
C GLU A 153 12.07 -3.82 1.65
N LEU A 154 11.25 -4.87 1.56
CA LEU A 154 11.19 -5.77 0.40
C LEU A 154 10.88 -5.02 -0.91
N LEU A 155 9.94 -4.06 -0.88
CA LEU A 155 9.65 -3.19 -2.02
C LEU A 155 10.85 -2.30 -2.36
N GLY A 156 11.50 -1.75 -1.34
CA GLY A 156 12.69 -0.93 -1.44
C GLY A 156 13.87 -1.65 -2.08
N ASP A 157 14.13 -2.89 -1.68
CA ASP A 157 15.20 -3.74 -2.21
C ASP A 157 14.98 -4.05 -3.70
N TYR A 158 13.74 -4.40 -4.08
CA TYR A 158 13.39 -4.59 -5.49
C TYR A 158 13.61 -3.29 -6.29
N LEU A 159 13.17 -2.14 -5.76
CA LEU A 159 13.35 -0.85 -6.41
C LEU A 159 14.83 -0.49 -6.57
N GLU A 160 15.65 -0.72 -5.54
CA GLU A 160 17.09 -0.46 -5.59
C GLU A 160 17.71 -1.19 -6.77
N GLU A 161 17.46 -2.50 -6.90
CA GLU A 161 17.94 -3.30 -8.02
C GLU A 161 17.38 -2.81 -9.37
N TYR A 162 16.07 -2.59 -9.45
CA TYR A 162 15.41 -2.16 -10.67
C TYR A 162 15.95 -0.80 -11.16
N SER A 163 16.15 0.15 -10.25
CA SER A 163 16.65 1.49 -10.56
C SER A 163 18.10 1.52 -11.05
N GLN A 164 18.90 0.47 -10.81
CA GLN A 164 20.24 0.36 -11.37
C GLN A 164 20.24 0.22 -12.89
N ARG A 165 19.16 -0.36 -13.45
CA ARG A 165 19.00 -0.64 -14.87
C ARG A 165 18.43 0.54 -15.66
N ILE A 166 17.98 1.58 -14.96
CA ILE A 166 17.39 2.77 -15.56
C ILE A 166 18.49 3.82 -15.80
N PRO A 167 18.53 4.46 -16.99
CA PRO A 167 19.35 5.64 -17.26
C PRO A 167 19.22 6.72 -16.19
N ARG A 168 20.31 7.44 -15.90
CA ARG A 168 20.35 8.40 -14.78
C ARG A 168 19.43 9.61 -14.95
N ASP A 169 19.15 9.97 -16.20
CA ASP A 169 18.35 11.11 -16.62
C ASP A 169 16.88 10.74 -16.90
N GLN A 170 16.50 9.47 -16.72
CA GLN A 170 15.14 9.01 -16.94
C GLN A 170 14.30 9.17 -15.66
N HIS A 171 13.13 9.78 -15.80
CA HIS A 171 12.17 9.88 -14.70
C HIS A 171 11.56 8.51 -14.38
N LEU A 172 11.47 8.21 -13.09
CA LEU A 172 10.81 7.01 -12.58
C LEU A 172 9.60 7.39 -11.74
N ARG A 173 8.42 6.94 -12.17
CA ARG A 173 7.19 7.03 -11.39
C ARG A 173 6.91 5.69 -10.73
N ILE A 174 6.62 5.69 -9.45
CA ILE A 174 6.39 4.49 -8.65
C ILE A 174 5.01 4.57 -8.02
N LEU A 175 4.15 3.60 -8.33
CA LEU A 175 2.85 3.42 -7.72
C LEU A 175 2.87 2.14 -6.89
N VAL A 176 2.60 2.23 -5.60
CA VAL A 176 2.45 1.07 -4.71
C VAL A 176 0.99 0.96 -4.32
N LEU A 177 0.36 -0.18 -4.60
CA LEU A 177 -0.99 -0.52 -4.16
C LEU A 177 -0.86 -1.63 -3.11
N ASP A 178 -1.01 -1.31 -1.83
CA ASP A 178 -0.75 -2.26 -0.74
C ASP A 178 -1.58 -1.93 0.52
N ASP A 179 -1.96 -2.96 1.28
CA ASP A 179 -2.60 -2.83 2.60
C ASP A 179 -1.62 -3.09 3.76
N PHE A 180 -0.38 -3.45 3.43
CA PHE A 180 0.70 -3.76 4.35
C PHE A 180 0.31 -4.75 5.45
N PHE A 181 -0.36 -5.84 5.09
CA PHE A 181 -0.82 -6.90 6.00
C PHE A 181 -1.87 -6.45 7.00
N LEU A 182 -2.76 -5.54 6.62
CA LEU A 182 -3.80 -5.01 7.51
C LEU A 182 -3.23 -4.35 8.78
N CYS A 183 -2.00 -3.83 8.72
CA CYS A 183 -1.28 -3.35 9.90
C CYS A 183 -1.31 -1.83 9.96
N PRO A 184 -1.87 -1.18 11.01
CA PRO A 184 -1.78 0.26 11.15
C PRO A 184 -0.32 0.75 11.07
N MET A 185 -0.13 1.98 10.57
CA MET A 185 1.19 2.62 10.52
C MET A 185 1.81 2.77 11.91
N GLY A 186 3.12 3.01 11.97
CA GLY A 186 3.91 2.99 13.21
C GLY A 186 4.92 1.84 13.28
N TRP A 187 5.21 1.23 12.15
CA TRP A 187 6.22 0.20 11.94
C TRP A 187 7.66 0.78 11.90
N THR A 188 8.65 -0.08 12.10
CA THR A 188 10.07 0.26 11.94
C THR A 188 10.61 -0.38 10.66
N VAL A 189 11.40 0.37 9.90
CA VAL A 189 12.09 -0.10 8.70
C VAL A 189 13.59 0.18 8.88
N GLY A 190 14.37 -0.87 9.10
CA GLY A 190 15.73 -0.75 9.62
C GLY A 190 15.73 -0.08 11.00
N GLU A 191 16.26 1.14 11.07
CA GLU A 191 16.28 1.97 12.29
C GLU A 191 15.25 3.12 12.25
N LYS A 192 14.54 3.30 11.13
CA LYS A 192 13.60 4.41 10.94
C LYS A 192 12.20 4.01 11.36
N LEU A 193 11.61 4.76 12.28
CA LEU A 193 10.17 4.70 12.56
C LEU A 193 9.41 5.41 11.43
N VAL A 194 8.38 4.76 10.89
CA VAL A 194 7.56 5.30 9.82
C VAL A 194 6.11 5.36 10.30
N GLN A 195 5.58 6.57 10.47
CA GLN A 195 4.28 6.82 11.08
C GLN A 195 3.27 7.42 10.11
N THR A 196 3.75 7.93 8.97
CA THR A 196 2.95 8.62 7.97
C THR A 196 3.19 8.07 6.57
N GLN A 197 2.22 8.29 5.68
CA GLN A 197 2.34 7.93 4.27
C GLN A 197 3.43 8.70 3.54
N GLU A 198 3.70 9.94 3.95
CA GLU A 198 4.80 10.75 3.44
C GLU A 198 6.14 10.10 3.77
N GLU A 199 6.36 9.66 5.00
CA GLU A 199 7.58 8.95 5.40
C GLU A 199 7.77 7.62 4.67
N MET A 200 6.67 6.92 4.34
CA MET A 200 6.72 5.72 3.49
C MET A 200 7.17 6.07 2.06
N ASN A 201 6.58 7.11 1.47
CA ASN A 201 6.95 7.58 0.14
C ASN A 201 8.42 7.98 0.09
N ASP A 202 8.89 8.74 1.09
CA ASP A 202 10.28 9.17 1.23
C ASP A 202 11.23 7.99 1.40
N TYR A 203 10.84 6.99 2.20
CA TYR A 203 11.62 5.77 2.33
C TYR A 203 11.81 5.09 0.96
N ILE A 204 10.72 4.78 0.25
CA ILE A 204 10.80 4.15 -1.08
C ILE A 204 11.62 5.01 -2.05
N LYS A 205 11.36 6.32 -2.08
CA LYS A 205 12.10 7.27 -2.93
C LYS A 205 13.61 7.24 -2.65
N SER A 206 14.00 7.13 -1.38
CA SER A 206 15.41 7.08 -0.96
C SER A 206 16.13 5.80 -1.37
N ARG A 207 15.40 4.70 -1.66
CA ARG A 207 15.99 3.43 -2.12
C ARG A 207 16.36 3.45 -3.60
N ALA A 208 15.85 4.41 -4.38
CA ALA A 208 16.19 4.54 -5.78
C ALA A 208 17.58 5.15 -5.98
N LYS A 209 18.26 4.76 -7.07
CA LYS A 209 19.59 5.28 -7.46
C LYS A 209 19.66 6.80 -7.62
N ASN A 210 18.60 7.43 -8.15
CA ASN A 210 18.55 8.88 -8.38
C ASN A 210 17.26 9.49 -7.80
N PRO A 211 17.14 9.62 -6.47
CA PRO A 211 15.91 10.07 -5.81
C PRO A 211 15.29 11.37 -6.36
N PRO A 212 16.05 12.39 -6.81
CA PRO A 212 15.46 13.60 -7.39
C PRO A 212 14.59 13.38 -8.64
N PHE A 213 14.85 12.30 -9.40
CA PHE A 213 14.10 11.94 -10.61
C PHE A 213 13.01 10.90 -10.33
N VAL A 214 12.72 10.62 -9.05
CA VAL A 214 11.75 9.62 -8.63
C VAL A 214 10.52 10.27 -7.99
N GLN A 215 9.35 9.80 -8.41
CA GLN A 215 8.07 10.11 -7.80
C GLN A 215 7.46 8.85 -7.22
N VAL A 216 6.96 8.94 -6.01
CA VAL A 216 6.35 7.81 -5.32
C VAL A 216 4.95 8.19 -4.89
N LYS A 217 4.00 7.30 -5.17
CA LYS A 217 2.67 7.31 -4.59
C LYS A 217 2.38 5.93 -4.02
N ILE A 218 2.22 5.88 -2.71
CA ILE A 218 1.60 4.73 -2.05
C ILE A 218 0.11 4.98 -1.96
N VAL A 219 -0.70 4.00 -2.35
CA VAL A 219 -2.14 3.95 -2.13
C VAL A 219 -2.38 2.89 -1.08
N TYR A 220 -2.64 3.34 0.13
CA TYR A 220 -2.77 2.49 1.28
C TYR A 220 -4.21 2.00 1.42
N THR A 221 -4.48 0.73 1.11
CA THR A 221 -5.85 0.17 1.05
C THR A 221 -6.34 -0.40 2.38
N TYR A 222 -5.76 0.08 3.48
CA TYR A 222 -6.15 -0.22 4.85
C TYR A 222 -7.13 0.82 5.40
N ASP A 223 -8.02 0.37 6.26
CA ASP A 223 -8.89 1.23 7.05
C ASP A 223 -9.08 0.65 8.45
N GLU A 224 -9.42 1.52 9.41
CA GLU A 224 -9.77 1.14 10.77
C GLU A 224 -11.02 1.84 11.26
N TRP A 225 -11.83 1.12 12.01
CA TRP A 225 -12.96 1.72 12.70
C TRP A 225 -13.24 1.03 14.02
N THR A 226 -13.90 1.76 14.92
CA THR A 226 -14.28 1.24 16.23
C THR A 226 -15.72 0.75 16.20
N MET A 227 -15.95 -0.48 16.66
CA MET A 227 -17.26 -1.10 16.80
C MET A 227 -17.51 -1.49 18.26
N ARG A 228 -18.72 -1.98 18.56
CA ARG A 228 -19.06 -2.50 19.90
C ARG A 228 -18.12 -3.60 20.37
N LEU A 229 -17.58 -4.39 19.44
CA LEU A 229 -16.67 -5.51 19.73
C LEU A 229 -15.19 -5.10 19.81
N GLY A 230 -14.86 -3.82 19.57
CA GLY A 230 -13.49 -3.31 19.55
C GLY A 230 -13.10 -2.67 18.21
N LYS A 231 -11.79 -2.47 18.02
CA LYS A 231 -11.24 -1.97 16.76
C LYS A 231 -11.26 -3.08 15.71
N LEU A 232 -11.67 -2.73 14.50
CA LEU A 232 -11.63 -3.60 13.33
C LEU A 232 -10.60 -3.03 12.35
N HIS A 233 -9.64 -3.87 11.99
CA HIS A 233 -8.59 -3.58 11.03
C HIS A 233 -8.93 -4.27 9.71
N ALA A 234 -9.07 -3.51 8.62
CA ALA A 234 -9.57 -4.04 7.36
C ALA A 234 -8.76 -3.60 6.15
N SER A 235 -8.70 -4.49 5.17
CA SER A 235 -8.38 -4.16 3.79
C SER A 235 -9.70 -3.88 3.13
N ILE A 236 -9.77 -2.71 2.51
CA ILE A 236 -10.99 -2.20 1.91
C ILE A 236 -10.95 -2.24 0.38
N GLY A 237 -9.87 -2.83 -0.17
CA GLY A 237 -9.61 -2.90 -1.60
C GLY A 237 -9.40 -1.52 -2.25
N LEU A 238 -9.16 -1.52 -3.56
CA LEU A 238 -8.98 -0.30 -4.35
C LEU A 238 -10.30 0.46 -4.55
N GLN A 239 -10.73 1.22 -3.54
CA GLN A 239 -11.94 2.04 -3.59
C GLN A 239 -11.90 3.13 -4.67
N MET A 240 -13.05 3.73 -5.02
CA MET A 240 -13.11 4.74 -6.09
C MET A 240 -12.24 5.97 -5.78
N SER A 241 -12.26 6.49 -4.56
CA SER A 241 -11.42 7.63 -4.17
C SER A 241 -9.92 7.33 -4.34
N MET A 242 -9.47 6.15 -3.89
CA MET A 242 -8.11 5.64 -4.04
C MET A 242 -7.73 5.42 -5.52
N TYR A 243 -8.64 4.87 -6.31
CA TYR A 243 -8.48 4.69 -7.74
C TYR A 243 -8.32 6.02 -8.48
N VAL A 244 -9.13 7.03 -8.16
CA VAL A 244 -9.04 8.37 -8.76
C VAL A 244 -7.71 9.03 -8.41
N ASP A 245 -7.28 8.94 -7.15
CA ASP A 245 -5.99 9.47 -6.70
C ASP A 245 -4.81 8.78 -7.42
N ALA A 246 -4.84 7.45 -7.54
CA ALA A 246 -3.85 6.69 -8.32
C ALA A 246 -3.87 7.07 -9.81
N MET A 247 -5.06 7.25 -10.38
CA MET A 247 -5.23 7.63 -11.78
C MET A 247 -4.65 9.02 -12.05
N ASN A 248 -4.94 9.99 -11.19
CA ASN A 248 -4.40 11.35 -11.30
C ASN A 248 -2.87 11.32 -11.24
N PHE A 249 -2.29 10.57 -10.31
CA PHE A 249 -0.84 10.38 -10.22
C PHE A 249 -0.23 9.79 -11.51
N LEU A 250 -0.89 8.83 -12.15
CA LEU A 250 -0.42 8.24 -13.41
C LEU A 250 -0.60 9.17 -14.62
N GLN A 251 -1.61 10.05 -14.60
CA GLN A 251 -1.90 10.95 -15.71
C GLN A 251 -1.17 12.29 -15.63
N ASP A 252 -0.63 12.65 -14.47
CA ASP A 252 0.10 13.90 -14.28
C ASP A 252 1.34 13.94 -15.20
N LYS A 253 1.26 14.74 -16.26
CA LYS A 253 2.35 14.96 -17.21
C LYS A 253 3.31 16.05 -16.76
N GLU A 254 2.91 16.87 -15.78
CA GLU A 254 3.53 18.15 -15.45
C GLU A 254 4.38 18.13 -14.19
N ALA A 255 4.32 17.06 -13.40
CA ALA A 255 5.26 16.86 -12.30
C ALA A 255 6.68 16.51 -12.82
N GLN A 256 7.22 17.22 -13.81
CA GLN A 256 8.66 17.32 -13.94
C GLN A 256 9.13 18.01 -12.66
N PRO A 257 10.09 17.46 -11.89
CA PRO A 257 10.74 18.26 -10.88
C PRO A 257 11.26 19.49 -11.64
N GLU A 258 10.76 20.68 -11.31
CA GLU A 258 11.49 21.90 -11.62
C GLU A 258 12.86 21.64 -11.01
N LEU A 259 13.81 21.27 -11.87
CA LEU A 259 15.21 21.26 -11.51
C LEU A 259 15.45 22.71 -11.12
N GLN A 260 15.35 22.99 -9.83
CA GLN A 260 16.05 24.10 -9.21
C GLN A 260 17.52 23.74 -9.41
N VAL A 261 18.00 23.99 -10.62
CA VAL A 261 19.41 24.05 -10.93
C VAL A 261 19.92 25.00 -9.87
N PRO A 262 20.79 24.55 -8.95
CA PRO A 262 21.38 25.45 -7.99
C PRO A 262 21.99 26.56 -8.84
N GLU A 263 21.49 27.80 -8.72
CA GLU A 263 22.18 28.94 -9.30
C GLU A 263 23.59 28.85 -8.75
N THR A 264 24.52 28.37 -9.56
CA THR A 264 25.94 28.37 -9.26
C THR A 264 26.28 29.83 -9.07
N ARG A 265 26.26 30.27 -7.81
CA ARG A 265 26.70 31.58 -7.39
C ARG A 265 28.14 31.72 -7.81
N SER A 266 28.34 32.39 -8.94
CA SER A 266 29.52 33.23 -9.16
C SER A 266 29.54 34.28 -8.04
N ALA A 267 30.19 33.96 -6.93
CA ALA A 267 30.54 34.92 -5.88
C ALA A 267 31.79 34.46 -5.13
N LEU A 268 32.92 34.45 -5.85
CA LEU A 268 34.17 34.93 -5.27
C LEU A 268 33.96 36.43 -4.95
N LEU A 269 33.85 36.81 -3.68
CA LEU A 269 34.54 37.99 -3.12
C LEU A 269 34.33 38.11 -1.59
N LEU A 270 35.45 37.97 -0.88
CA LEU A 270 35.87 38.58 0.40
C LEU A 270 34.89 39.52 1.13
N LYS A 271 34.69 39.28 2.44
CA LYS A 271 35.35 40.06 3.51
C LYS A 271 35.08 39.49 4.90
N SER A 272 36.16 39.48 5.67
CA SER A 272 36.31 39.14 7.08
C SER A 272 35.72 40.24 7.98
N THR A 273 34.95 39.86 9.01
CA THR A 273 34.90 40.61 10.27
C THR A 273 34.35 39.77 11.44
N GLU A 274 35.19 39.67 12.47
CA GLU A 274 34.89 39.76 13.91
C GLU A 274 34.10 38.69 14.69
N VAL A 275 34.44 38.68 15.97
CA VAL A 275 34.53 37.57 16.91
C VAL A 275 33.95 38.04 18.25
N LEU A 276 33.16 37.14 18.89
CA LEU A 276 32.77 37.03 20.32
C LEU A 276 31.73 38.03 20.93
N PRO A 277 31.10 37.72 22.11
CA PRO A 277 31.08 36.47 22.89
C PRO A 277 29.71 35.96 23.39
N ILE A 278 29.76 34.67 23.74
CA ILE A 278 29.07 33.84 24.75
C ILE A 278 28.23 34.58 25.82
N GLN A 279 26.97 34.14 26.01
CA GLN A 279 26.28 34.15 27.30
C GLN A 279 25.60 32.79 27.59
N THR A 280 25.59 32.44 28.87
CA THR A 280 25.31 31.15 29.49
C THR A 280 23.86 31.00 29.99
N ARG A 281 23.29 29.78 29.86
CA ARG A 281 22.42 28.92 30.76
C ARG A 281 21.47 29.59 31.80
N PRO A 282 20.36 28.97 32.33
CA PRO A 282 20.13 27.52 32.52
C PRO A 282 18.64 26.96 32.51
N LYS A 283 18.55 25.60 32.58
CA LYS A 283 17.62 24.72 33.38
C LYS A 283 16.12 24.55 33.05
N GLY A 284 15.70 23.28 33.05
CA GLY A 284 14.35 22.74 33.40
C GLY A 284 14.02 21.45 32.63
N PHE A 285 14.24 20.23 33.15
CA PHE A 285 13.26 19.32 33.81
C PHE A 285 11.94 19.17 33.00
N SER A 286 11.36 18.00 32.69
CA SER A 286 11.35 16.62 33.24
C SER A 286 10.61 15.68 32.24
N PRO A 287 10.76 14.34 32.29
CA PRO A 287 10.15 13.42 31.33
C PRO A 287 8.73 12.97 31.74
N CYS A 288 7.83 12.76 30.78
CA CYS A 288 6.57 12.05 31.01
C CYS A 288 6.76 10.54 30.77
N GLN A 289 6.55 9.80 31.85
CA GLN A 289 6.56 8.36 31.93
C GLN A 289 5.31 7.73 31.33
N SER A 290 5.53 6.48 30.92
CA SER A 290 4.59 5.42 30.60
C SER A 290 3.38 5.33 31.54
N VAL A 291 2.20 5.07 30.98
CA VAL A 291 1.11 4.41 31.69
C VAL A 291 0.87 3.07 31.03
N ILE A 292 1.26 2.03 31.76
CA ILE A 292 0.77 0.65 31.63
C ILE A 292 -0.66 0.66 32.16
N LEU A 293 -1.61 0.13 31.39
CA LEU A 293 -2.86 -0.35 31.94
C LEU A 293 -3.16 -1.72 31.32
N ALA A 294 -2.87 -2.73 32.13
CA ALA A 294 -3.41 -4.05 32.01
C ALA A 294 -4.92 -3.98 32.31
N LEU A 295 -5.73 -4.43 31.35
CA LEU A 295 -6.98 -5.17 31.54
C LEU A 295 -7.25 -5.95 30.25
#